data_AF-A0A955K1Z5-F1
#
_entry.id   AF-A0A955K1Z5-F1
#
_cell.length_a   1.000
_cell.length_b   1.000
_cell.length_c   1.000
_cell.angle_alpha   90.00
_cell.angle_beta   90.00
_cell.angle_gamma   90.00
#
_symmetry.space_group_name_H-M   'P 1'
#
loop_
_entity.id
_entity.type
_entity.pdbx_description
1 polymer ?
#
loop_
_entity_poly.entity_id
_entity_poly.type
_entity_poly.pdbx_seq_one_letter_code
_entity_poly.pdbx_strand_id
1 'polypeptide(L)'
;MSKTKLKRPVLIYLYGIPGSGKSLLSHNLSNELDIVVVSSDRLRYELFEDPRHDKTEIQIIGQLMNYMTEEFLKAGKSVIYDMSVSRFADRKELRELAKKNHAKDLMIWLQVDIETAWARSKNRDKRKAEDKYASVLSPDQFKQYVHIMQNPRNEDYVVVSGKHLFPNHKSIIVRKLLELGVAESDDAAFKVAKPELVNLVSKAQAQAGRVDYSRRNISIQ
;
A
#
# COMPACT_ATOMS: atom_id res chain seq x y z
N MET A 1 11.01 -3.78 -21.75
CA MET A 1 9.71 -4.20 -21.18
C MET A 1 8.75 -3.03 -21.39
N SER A 2 7.59 -3.23 -22.02
CA SER A 2 6.61 -2.14 -22.13
C SER A 2 6.09 -1.81 -20.74
N LYS A 3 6.07 -0.52 -20.41
CA LYS A 3 5.44 -0.03 -19.17
C LYS A 3 3.94 -0.16 -19.34
N THR A 4 3.24 -0.71 -18.37
CA THR A 4 1.77 -0.75 -18.38
C THR A 4 1.24 0.67 -18.39
N LYS A 5 0.46 1.02 -19.42
CA LYS A 5 -0.10 2.35 -19.59
C LYS A 5 -1.46 2.45 -18.89
N LEU A 6 -1.66 3.52 -18.12
CA LEU A 6 -2.93 3.86 -17.51
C LEU A 6 -3.73 4.73 -18.47
N LYS A 7 -5.02 4.41 -18.68
CA LYS A 7 -5.94 5.18 -19.55
C LYS A 7 -6.75 6.21 -18.80
N ARG A 8 -6.85 6.09 -17.48
CA ARG A 8 -7.60 6.99 -16.61
C ARG A 8 -6.82 7.25 -15.33
N PRO A 9 -6.96 8.44 -14.71
CA PRO A 9 -6.36 8.71 -13.41
C PRO A 9 -6.85 7.71 -12.36
N VAL A 10 -5.94 7.27 -11.50
CA VAL A 10 -6.25 6.46 -10.32
C VAL A 10 -5.58 7.05 -9.09
N LEU A 11 -6.35 7.12 -8.00
CA LEU A 11 -5.85 7.40 -6.67
C LEU A 11 -5.61 6.07 -5.95
N ILE A 12 -4.35 5.72 -5.78
CA ILE A 12 -3.90 4.57 -5.01
C ILE A 12 -3.61 5.04 -3.59
N TYR A 13 -4.21 4.43 -2.58
CA TYR A 13 -3.91 4.74 -1.18
C TYR A 13 -3.57 3.47 -0.40
N LEU A 14 -2.68 3.63 0.58
CA LEU A 14 -2.03 2.51 1.23
C LEU A 14 -2.56 2.27 2.64
N TYR A 15 -2.66 1.00 3.01
CA TYR A 15 -2.99 0.57 4.35
C TYR A 15 -1.98 -0.47 4.82
N GLY A 16 -1.41 -0.27 6.02
CA GLY A 16 -0.48 -1.23 6.61
C GLY A 16 0.35 -0.62 7.74
N ILE A 17 0.79 -1.46 8.66
CA ILE A 17 1.58 -1.04 9.83
C ILE A 17 2.91 -0.37 9.43
N PRO A 18 3.51 0.51 10.24
CA PRO A 18 4.85 1.02 9.97
C PRO A 18 5.85 -0.12 9.70
N GLY A 19 6.77 0.05 8.75
CA GLY A 19 7.71 -1.02 8.35
C GLY A 19 7.12 -2.11 7.43
N SER A 20 5.84 -2.01 7.02
CA SER A 20 5.22 -2.98 6.08
C SER A 20 5.73 -2.90 4.63
N GLY A 21 6.52 -1.90 4.28
CA GLY A 21 7.07 -1.71 2.92
C GLY A 21 6.27 -0.78 2.02
N LYS A 22 5.39 0.06 2.58
CA LYS A 22 4.55 1.03 1.82
C LYS A 22 5.38 1.92 0.90
N SER A 23 6.35 2.66 1.45
CA SER A 23 7.17 3.59 0.66
C SER A 23 8.00 2.90 -0.41
N LEU A 24 8.49 1.68 -0.13
CA LEU A 24 9.16 0.84 -1.15
C LEU A 24 8.20 0.46 -2.28
N LEU A 25 6.97 0.05 -1.95
CA LEU A 25 5.96 -0.26 -2.96
C LEU A 25 5.59 1.00 -3.76
N SER A 26 5.37 2.14 -3.09
CA SER A 26 5.08 3.44 -3.72
C SER A 26 6.15 3.80 -4.75
N HIS A 27 7.43 3.73 -4.36
CA HIS A 27 8.57 4.04 -5.21
C HIS A 27 8.67 3.11 -6.43
N ASN A 28 8.54 1.79 -6.22
CA ASN A 28 8.62 0.85 -7.33
C ASN A 28 7.43 1.00 -8.29
N LEU A 29 6.22 1.21 -7.75
CA LEU A 29 5.01 1.36 -8.52
C LEU A 29 5.00 2.67 -9.31
N SER A 30 5.51 3.78 -8.74
CA SER A 30 5.64 5.04 -9.45
C SER A 30 6.55 4.93 -10.66
N ASN A 31 7.69 4.24 -10.52
CA ASN A 31 8.65 4.05 -11.61
C ASN A 31 8.09 3.16 -12.73
N GLU A 32 7.32 2.15 -12.35
CA GLU A 32 6.71 1.18 -13.27
C GLU A 32 5.53 1.77 -14.05
N LEU A 33 4.62 2.47 -13.36
CA LEU A 33 3.33 2.91 -13.92
C LEU A 33 3.26 4.42 -14.22
N ASP A 34 4.36 5.16 -14.02
CA ASP A 34 4.43 6.62 -14.18
C ASP A 34 3.37 7.36 -13.34
N ILE A 35 3.31 7.01 -12.06
CA ILE A 35 2.35 7.55 -11.09
C ILE A 35 3.03 8.54 -10.16
N VAL A 36 2.40 9.67 -9.87
CA VAL A 36 2.94 10.68 -8.94
C VAL A 36 2.83 10.17 -7.50
N VAL A 37 3.88 10.30 -6.70
CA VAL A 37 3.85 9.97 -5.26
C VAL A 37 3.70 11.24 -4.44
N VAL A 38 2.62 11.32 -3.66
CA VAL A 38 2.44 12.33 -2.61
C VAL A 38 2.74 11.65 -1.28
N SER A 39 3.86 11.99 -0.63
CA SER A 39 4.37 11.29 0.55
C SER A 39 4.34 12.16 1.80
N SER A 40 3.72 11.64 2.86
CA SER A 40 3.64 12.31 4.16
C SER A 40 5.02 12.55 4.78
N ASP A 41 5.91 11.55 4.69
CA ASP A 41 7.27 11.63 5.24
C ASP A 41 8.12 12.68 4.51
N ARG A 42 8.00 12.76 3.18
CA ARG A 42 8.67 13.81 2.40
C ARG A 42 8.17 15.20 2.77
N LEU A 43 6.86 15.41 2.79
CA LEU A 43 6.30 16.73 3.13
C LEU A 43 6.69 17.16 4.54
N ARG A 44 6.69 16.21 5.49
CA ARG A 44 7.12 16.46 6.86
C ARG A 44 8.59 16.89 6.93
N TYR A 45 9.46 16.20 6.22
CA TYR A 45 10.89 16.52 6.16
C TYR A 45 11.14 17.92 5.58
N GLU A 46 10.38 18.34 4.57
CA GLU A 46 10.55 19.65 3.92
C GLU A 46 9.93 20.81 4.73
N LEU A 47 8.88 20.55 5.52
CA LEU A 47 8.12 21.58 6.24
C LEU A 47 8.56 21.80 7.69
N PHE A 48 9.14 20.79 8.33
CA PHE A 48 9.45 20.84 9.76
C PHE A 48 10.93 20.50 9.99
N GLU A 49 11.66 21.45 10.58
CA GLU A 49 13.05 21.23 11.00
C GLU A 49 13.14 20.14 12.09
N ASP A 50 12.20 20.15 13.04
CA ASP A 50 12.07 19.14 14.11
C ASP A 50 10.63 18.59 14.17
N PRO A 51 10.35 17.46 13.47
CA PRO A 51 9.01 16.89 13.41
C PRO A 51 8.58 16.28 14.74
N ARG A 52 7.51 16.80 15.32
CA ARG A 52 6.98 16.39 16.64
C ARG A 52 5.88 15.33 16.54
N HIS A 53 5.32 15.14 15.34
CA HIS A 53 4.19 14.24 15.07
C HIS A 53 2.98 14.55 15.95
N ASP A 54 2.77 15.83 16.27
CA ASP A 54 1.61 16.28 17.03
C ASP A 54 0.35 16.37 16.15
N LYS A 55 -0.80 16.61 16.79
CA LYS A 55 -2.09 16.67 16.07
C LYS A 55 -2.11 17.76 15.00
N THR A 56 -1.50 18.90 15.27
CA THR A 56 -1.48 20.05 14.35
C THR A 56 -0.63 19.72 13.13
N GLU A 57 0.56 19.15 13.34
CA GLU A 57 1.45 18.69 12.28
C GLU A 57 0.77 17.64 11.38
N ILE A 58 0.13 16.64 12.01
CA ILE A 58 -0.60 15.59 11.29
C ILE A 58 -1.72 16.21 10.43
N GLN A 59 -2.45 17.20 10.96
CA GLN A 59 -3.51 17.89 10.23
C GLN A 59 -2.97 18.71 9.05
N ILE A 60 -1.90 19.48 9.25
CA ILE A 60 -1.26 20.28 8.19
C ILE A 60 -0.78 19.36 7.05
N ILE A 61 -0.08 18.28 7.39
CA ILE A 61 0.40 17.31 6.41
C ILE A 61 -0.78 16.67 5.66
N GLY A 62 -1.83 16.24 6.37
CA GLY A 62 -3.01 15.65 5.74
C GLY A 62 -3.72 16.62 4.78
N GLN A 63 -3.90 17.88 5.18
CA GLN A 63 -4.50 18.91 4.33
C GLN A 63 -3.67 19.17 3.07
N LEU A 64 -2.34 19.29 3.21
CA LEU A 64 -1.45 19.52 2.08
C LEU A 64 -1.42 18.32 1.14
N MET A 65 -1.37 17.10 1.67
CA MET A 65 -1.45 15.88 0.87
C MET A 65 -2.75 15.79 0.08
N ASN A 66 -3.89 16.11 0.72
CA ASN A 66 -5.19 16.13 0.05
C ASN A 66 -5.23 17.18 -1.07
N TYR A 67 -4.74 18.39 -0.80
CA TYR A 67 -4.65 19.46 -1.80
C TYR A 67 -3.79 19.06 -3.00
N MET A 68 -2.55 18.59 -2.77
CA MET A 68 -1.66 18.14 -3.83
C MET A 68 -2.27 16.99 -4.64
N THR A 69 -2.88 16.03 -3.95
CA THR A 69 -3.57 14.90 -4.59
C THR A 69 -4.70 15.40 -5.49
N GLU A 70 -5.53 16.33 -5.02
CA GLU A 70 -6.59 16.92 -5.82
C GLU A 70 -6.06 17.59 -7.09
N GLU A 71 -5.01 18.42 -6.97
CA GLU A 71 -4.44 19.14 -8.10
C GLU A 71 -3.80 18.20 -9.14
N PHE A 72 -3.12 17.14 -8.71
CA PHE A 72 -2.60 16.13 -9.63
C PHE A 72 -3.72 15.36 -10.35
N LEU A 73 -4.78 14.97 -9.64
CA LEU A 73 -5.92 14.29 -10.23
C LEU A 73 -6.65 15.19 -11.24
N LYS A 74 -6.84 16.48 -10.94
CA LYS A 74 -7.39 17.48 -11.89
C LYS A 74 -6.55 17.61 -13.15
N ALA A 75 -5.22 17.52 -13.02
CA ALA A 75 -4.30 17.50 -14.14
C ALA A 75 -4.26 16.17 -14.90
N GLY A 76 -5.14 15.21 -14.57
CA GLY A 76 -5.21 13.90 -15.22
C GLY A 76 -4.08 12.95 -14.84
N LYS A 77 -3.34 13.23 -13.76
CA LYS A 77 -2.26 12.37 -13.28
C LYS A 77 -2.80 11.39 -12.24
N SER A 78 -2.35 10.14 -12.32
CA SER A 78 -2.56 9.17 -11.23
C SER A 78 -1.70 9.54 -10.02
N VAL A 79 -2.17 9.19 -8.82
CA VAL A 79 -1.50 9.53 -7.56
C VAL A 79 -1.39 8.30 -6.66
N ILE A 80 -0.24 8.09 -6.04
CA ILE A 80 -0.06 7.24 -4.86
C ILE A 80 -0.01 8.15 -3.63
N TYR A 81 -1.00 7.97 -2.74
CA TYR A 81 -1.08 8.60 -1.43
C TYR A 81 -0.22 7.80 -0.44
N ASP A 82 1.06 8.14 -0.33
CA ASP A 82 2.07 7.42 0.46
C ASP A 82 2.02 7.84 1.94
N MET A 83 0.98 7.33 2.59
CA MET A 83 0.73 7.38 4.03
C MET A 83 -0.14 6.17 4.39
N SER A 84 -0.07 5.69 5.64
CA SER A 84 -1.03 4.67 6.10
C SER A 84 -2.39 5.31 6.39
N VAL A 85 -3.40 5.01 5.56
CA VAL A 85 -4.77 5.53 5.73
C VAL A 85 -5.55 4.61 6.67
N SER A 86 -5.28 4.79 7.96
CA SER A 86 -5.61 3.80 8.98
C SER A 86 -7.07 3.83 9.45
N ARG A 87 -7.77 4.96 9.28
CA ARG A 87 -9.17 5.13 9.70
C ARG A 87 -10.13 5.02 8.53
N PHE A 88 -11.33 4.49 8.81
CA PHE A 88 -12.39 4.36 7.81
C PHE A 88 -12.83 5.71 7.24
N ALA A 89 -12.93 6.74 8.09
CA ALA A 89 -13.32 8.09 7.69
C ALA A 89 -12.36 8.65 6.63
N ASP A 90 -11.06 8.62 6.91
CA ASP A 90 -10.01 9.09 6.00
C ASP A 90 -10.04 8.34 4.66
N ARG A 91 -10.24 7.01 4.69
CA ARG A 91 -10.40 6.22 3.44
C ARG A 91 -11.64 6.61 2.66
N LYS A 92 -12.75 6.90 3.33
CA LYS A 92 -13.98 7.39 2.69
C LYS A 92 -13.73 8.75 2.03
N GLU A 93 -13.04 9.67 2.69
CA GLU A 93 -12.69 10.98 2.13
C GLU A 93 -11.86 10.85 0.85
N LEU A 94 -10.84 9.97 0.84
CA LEU A 94 -10.04 9.74 -0.37
C LEU A 94 -10.85 9.14 -1.52
N ARG A 95 -11.81 8.25 -1.25
CA ARG A 95 -12.73 7.74 -2.28
C ARG A 95 -13.59 8.85 -2.88
N GLU A 96 -14.15 9.71 -2.06
CA GLU A 96 -14.94 10.85 -2.54
C GLU A 96 -14.06 11.85 -3.31
N LEU A 97 -12.81 12.06 -2.88
CA LEU A 97 -11.83 12.87 -3.59
C LEU A 97 -11.53 12.31 -4.99
N ALA A 98 -11.30 11.00 -5.11
CA ALA A 98 -11.09 10.35 -6.40
C ALA A 98 -12.31 10.51 -7.32
N LYS A 99 -13.51 10.22 -6.78
CA LYS A 99 -14.79 10.33 -7.50
C LYS A 99 -15.05 11.75 -8.00
N LYS A 100 -14.83 12.77 -7.16
CA LYS A 100 -14.98 14.20 -7.50
C LYS A 100 -14.11 14.58 -8.71
N ASN A 101 -12.93 13.98 -8.82
CA ASN A 101 -11.97 14.26 -9.89
C ASN A 101 -12.03 13.24 -11.04
N HIS A 102 -13.12 12.48 -11.16
CA HIS A 102 -13.31 11.46 -12.20
C HIS A 102 -12.19 10.40 -12.27
N ALA A 103 -11.50 10.19 -11.16
CA ALA A 103 -10.48 9.16 -11.00
C ALA A 103 -11.09 7.88 -10.43
N LYS A 104 -10.47 6.73 -10.73
CA LYS A 104 -10.72 5.51 -9.97
C LYS A 104 -9.95 5.54 -8.65
N ASP A 105 -10.36 4.75 -7.69
CA ASP A 105 -9.64 4.57 -6.44
C ASP A 105 -9.21 3.11 -6.25
N LEU A 106 -8.10 2.89 -5.56
CA LEU A 106 -7.61 1.57 -5.20
C LEU A 106 -6.91 1.60 -3.85
N MET A 107 -7.47 0.89 -2.87
CA MET A 107 -6.77 0.60 -1.63
C MET A 107 -5.80 -0.59 -1.81
N ILE A 108 -4.56 -0.41 -1.41
CA ILE A 108 -3.60 -1.52 -1.27
C ILE A 108 -3.31 -1.77 0.21
N TRP A 109 -3.65 -2.97 0.68
CA TRP A 109 -3.33 -3.44 2.02
C TRP A 109 -2.03 -4.24 2.01
N LEU A 110 -0.96 -3.66 2.56
CA LEU A 110 0.31 -4.33 2.79
C LEU A 110 0.32 -5.04 4.13
N GLN A 111 0.35 -6.36 4.09
CA GLN A 111 0.37 -7.21 5.28
C GLN A 111 1.75 -7.79 5.55
N VAL A 112 2.18 -7.74 6.80
CA VAL A 112 3.39 -8.38 7.32
C VAL A 112 3.18 -8.63 8.82
N ASP A 113 3.89 -9.60 9.41
CA ASP A 113 3.89 -9.78 10.85
C ASP A 113 4.52 -8.59 11.57
N ILE A 114 4.06 -8.37 12.80
CA ILE A 114 4.43 -7.23 13.64
C ILE A 114 5.93 -7.21 13.93
N GLU A 115 6.54 -8.38 14.17
CA GLU A 115 7.97 -8.51 14.49
C GLU A 115 8.84 -8.04 13.33
N THR A 116 8.55 -8.51 12.11
CA THR A 116 9.24 -8.09 10.90
C THR A 116 9.03 -6.61 10.62
N ALA A 117 7.81 -6.10 10.76
CA ALA A 117 7.50 -4.69 10.60
C ALA A 117 8.29 -3.80 11.58
N TRP A 118 8.31 -4.18 12.86
CA TRP A 118 9.06 -3.47 13.89
C TRP A 118 10.56 -3.45 13.58
N ALA A 119 11.15 -4.61 13.30
CA ALA A 119 12.56 -4.72 12.96
C ALA A 119 12.95 -3.84 11.77
N ARG A 120 12.12 -3.79 10.72
CA ARG A 120 12.32 -2.91 9.56
C ARG A 120 12.16 -1.44 9.91
N SER A 121 11.17 -1.10 10.73
CA SER A 121 10.94 0.30 11.14
C SER A 121 12.08 0.88 11.96
N LYS A 122 12.83 0.03 12.69
CA LYS A 122 14.04 0.40 13.44
C LYS A 122 15.27 0.55 12.55
N ASN A 123 15.41 -0.31 11.54
CA ASN A 123 16.62 -0.43 10.72
C ASN A 123 16.43 0.20 9.33
N ARG A 124 15.90 1.44 9.27
CA ARG A 124 15.71 2.15 8.01
C ARG A 124 17.03 2.70 7.48
N ASP A 125 17.29 2.51 6.19
CA ASP A 125 18.52 2.98 5.55
C ASP A 125 18.24 4.28 4.79
N LYS A 126 18.59 5.42 5.40
CA LYS A 126 18.35 6.75 4.82
C LYS A 126 19.09 7.02 3.51
N ARG A 127 20.01 6.15 3.09
CA ARG A 127 20.66 6.23 1.77
C ARG A 127 19.74 5.76 0.65
N LYS A 128 18.71 4.98 0.97
CA LYS A 128 17.72 4.52 0.00
C LYS A 128 16.63 5.57 -0.20
N ALA A 129 16.18 5.73 -1.44
CA ALA A 129 15.23 6.78 -1.81
C ALA A 129 13.89 6.66 -1.05
N GLU A 130 13.44 5.44 -0.78
CA GLU A 130 12.19 5.13 -0.08
C GLU A 130 12.26 5.36 1.44
N ASP A 131 13.45 5.41 2.03
CA ASP A 131 13.67 5.55 3.47
C ASP A 131 14.31 6.89 3.85
N LYS A 132 14.78 7.68 2.87
CA LYS A 132 15.48 8.95 3.08
C LYS A 132 14.76 9.90 4.04
N TYR A 133 13.45 10.01 3.90
CA TYR A 133 12.61 10.94 4.68
C TYR A 133 11.89 10.28 5.86
N ALA A 134 12.10 8.98 6.07
CA ALA A 134 11.36 8.25 7.07
C ALA A 134 11.80 8.61 8.50
N SER A 135 10.80 8.85 9.35
CA SER A 135 11.02 9.04 10.79
C SER A 135 11.31 7.71 11.49
N VAL A 136 12.20 7.74 12.49
CA VAL A 136 12.45 6.61 13.38
C VAL A 136 11.37 6.61 14.45
N LEU A 137 10.66 5.48 14.62
CA LEU A 137 9.61 5.36 15.61
C LEU A 137 10.14 4.77 16.91
N SER A 138 9.71 5.31 18.04
CA SER A 138 9.86 4.66 19.33
C SER A 138 8.95 3.42 19.41
N PRO A 139 9.25 2.45 20.30
CA PRO A 139 8.39 1.28 20.51
C PRO A 139 6.95 1.67 20.86
N ASP A 140 6.76 2.71 21.67
CA ASP A 140 5.44 3.16 22.09
C ASP A 140 4.67 3.83 20.96
N GLN A 141 5.35 4.66 20.15
CA GLN A 141 4.77 5.23 18.93
C GLN A 141 4.33 4.12 17.97
N PHE A 142 5.18 3.12 17.74
CA PHE A 142 4.83 1.99 16.88
C PHE A 142 3.59 1.24 17.39
N LYS A 143 3.53 0.92 18.69
CA LYS A 143 2.37 0.27 19.30
C LYS A 143 1.10 1.12 19.18
N GLN A 144 1.20 2.43 19.43
CA GLN A 144 0.08 3.35 19.28
C GLN A 144 -0.43 3.39 17.85
N TYR A 145 0.46 3.46 16.85
CA TYR A 145 0.09 3.40 15.44
C TYR A 145 -0.68 2.13 15.12
N VAL A 146 -0.21 0.96 15.57
CA VAL A 146 -0.89 -0.33 15.34
C VAL A 146 -2.26 -0.36 16.02
N HIS A 147 -2.35 0.14 17.25
CA HIS A 147 -3.58 0.09 18.05
C HIS A 147 -4.73 0.90 17.45
N ILE A 148 -4.44 2.06 16.85
CA ILE A 148 -5.49 2.93 16.27
C ILE A 148 -5.96 2.50 14.87
N MET A 149 -5.37 1.45 14.28
CA MET A 149 -5.70 1.04 12.93
C MET A 149 -7.06 0.34 12.86
N GLN A 150 -7.87 0.74 11.88
CA GLN A 150 -9.17 0.15 11.62
C GLN A 150 -9.10 -0.69 10.34
N ASN A 151 -9.01 -2.01 10.50
CA ASN A 151 -8.99 -2.94 9.37
C ASN A 151 -10.20 -2.70 8.44
N PRO A 152 -10.01 -2.74 7.11
CA PRO A 152 -11.09 -2.71 6.13
C PRO A 152 -12.14 -3.79 6.40
N ARG A 153 -13.42 -3.47 6.19
CA ARG A 153 -14.53 -4.44 6.34
C ARG A 153 -15.36 -4.56 5.07
N ASN A 154 -16.01 -3.47 4.67
CA ASN A 154 -16.89 -3.39 3.49
C ASN A 154 -16.31 -2.41 2.46
N GLU A 155 -15.03 -2.57 2.16
CA GLU A 155 -14.28 -1.67 1.29
C GLU A 155 -13.55 -2.52 0.26
N ASP A 156 -13.47 -2.05 -0.99
CA ASP A 156 -12.66 -2.71 -2.00
C ASP A 156 -11.17 -2.47 -1.74
N TYR A 157 -10.37 -3.54 -1.79
CA TYR A 157 -8.92 -3.47 -1.67
C TYR A 157 -8.25 -4.65 -2.37
N VAL A 158 -6.93 -4.51 -2.52
CA VAL A 158 -6.05 -5.61 -2.86
C VAL A 158 -5.06 -5.85 -1.73
N VAL A 159 -4.84 -7.12 -1.39
CA VAL A 159 -3.87 -7.51 -0.36
C VAL A 159 -2.56 -7.90 -1.02
N VAL A 160 -1.46 -7.37 -0.50
CA VAL A 160 -0.11 -7.77 -0.89
C VAL A 160 0.74 -8.06 0.35
N SER A 161 1.59 -9.08 0.27
CA SER A 161 2.50 -9.45 1.35
C SER A 161 3.74 -8.56 1.34
N GLY A 162 4.06 -7.91 2.45
CA GLY A 162 5.31 -7.16 2.65
C GLY A 162 6.58 -8.02 2.64
N LYS A 163 6.46 -9.35 2.54
CA LYS A 163 7.59 -10.29 2.36
C LYS A 163 7.84 -10.69 0.91
N HIS A 164 6.90 -10.42 0.01
CA HIS A 164 7.06 -10.76 -1.40
C HIS A 164 7.86 -9.69 -2.15
N LEU A 165 8.49 -10.10 -3.26
CA LEU A 165 9.20 -9.20 -4.15
C LEU A 165 8.24 -8.41 -5.04
N PHE A 166 8.71 -7.26 -5.52
CA PHE A 166 7.92 -6.34 -6.35
C PHE A 166 7.25 -6.99 -7.59
N PRO A 167 7.87 -7.95 -8.33
CA PRO A 167 7.18 -8.61 -9.45
C PRO A 167 5.84 -9.28 -9.06
N ASN A 168 5.74 -9.82 -7.85
CA ASN A 168 4.50 -10.41 -7.34
C ASN A 168 3.48 -9.32 -7.00
N HIS A 169 3.92 -8.23 -6.36
CA HIS A 169 3.05 -7.07 -6.08
C HIS A 169 2.51 -6.48 -7.38
N LYS A 170 3.39 -6.25 -8.35
CA LYS A 170 3.06 -5.72 -9.68
C LYS A 170 1.99 -6.55 -10.36
N SER A 171 2.16 -7.87 -10.43
CA SER A 171 1.19 -8.77 -11.08
C SER A 171 -0.21 -8.65 -10.47
N ILE A 172 -0.28 -8.62 -9.13
CA ILE A 172 -1.54 -8.50 -8.38
C ILE A 172 -2.19 -7.12 -8.61
N ILE A 173 -1.41 -6.04 -8.50
CA ILE A 173 -1.89 -4.66 -8.63
C ILE A 173 -2.33 -4.38 -10.07
N VAL A 174 -1.53 -4.76 -11.07
CA VAL A 174 -1.86 -4.58 -12.50
C VAL A 174 -3.13 -5.34 -12.86
N ARG A 175 -3.30 -6.58 -12.39
CA ARG A 175 -4.55 -7.32 -12.56
C ARG A 175 -5.75 -6.56 -11.99
N LYS A 176 -5.63 -6.02 -10.78
CA LYS A 176 -6.71 -5.22 -10.18
C LYS A 176 -6.99 -3.93 -10.97
N LEU A 177 -5.96 -3.28 -11.50
CA LEU A 177 -6.11 -2.10 -12.36
C LEU A 177 -6.80 -2.42 -13.69
N LEU A 178 -6.58 -3.62 -14.26
CA LEU A 178 -7.31 -4.10 -15.43
C LEU A 178 -8.78 -4.38 -15.11
N GLU A 179 -9.06 -5.05 -13.99
CA GLU A 179 -10.44 -5.30 -13.50
C GLU A 179 -11.21 -3.99 -13.26
N LEU A 180 -10.52 -2.93 -12.82
CA LEU A 180 -11.10 -1.59 -12.65
C LEU A 180 -11.24 -0.79 -13.97
N GLY A 181 -10.74 -1.32 -15.09
CA GLY A 181 -10.73 -0.65 -16.39
C GLY A 181 -9.80 0.57 -16.46
N VAL A 182 -8.77 0.61 -15.61
CA VAL A 182 -7.79 1.71 -15.51
C VAL A 182 -6.57 1.47 -16.38
N ALA A 183 -6.14 0.21 -16.51
CA ALA A 183 -5.00 -0.20 -17.33
C ALA A 183 -5.44 -0.88 -18.64
N GLU A 184 -4.54 -0.94 -19.62
CA GLU A 184 -4.66 -1.83 -20.78
C GLU A 184 -3.72 -3.02 -20.65
N SER A 185 -4.19 -4.19 -21.10
CA SER A 185 -3.28 -5.28 -21.42
C SER A 185 -2.66 -4.99 -22.78
N ASP A 186 -1.33 -4.88 -22.84
CA ASP A 186 -0.65 -5.24 -24.08
C ASP A 186 -0.92 -6.74 -24.27
N ASP A 187 -1.76 -7.10 -25.25
CA ASP A 187 -2.20 -8.48 -25.54
C ASP A 187 -1.07 -9.51 -25.70
N ALA A 188 0.18 -9.05 -25.79
CA ALA A 188 1.38 -9.89 -25.86
C ALA A 188 1.87 -10.44 -24.50
N ALA A 189 1.57 -9.78 -23.36
CA ALA A 189 2.17 -10.15 -22.07
C ALA A 189 1.30 -11.09 -21.21
N PHE A 190 -0.01 -11.11 -21.41
CA PHE A 190 -0.95 -11.91 -20.60
C PHE A 190 -1.08 -13.37 -21.03
N LYS A 191 -0.52 -13.77 -22.19
CA LYS A 191 -0.59 -15.17 -22.68
C LYS A 191 0.32 -16.17 -21.95
N VAL A 192 1.12 -15.77 -20.96
CA VAL A 192 2.14 -16.65 -20.36
C VAL A 192 1.81 -17.18 -18.95
N ALA A 193 0.84 -16.60 -18.23
CA ALA A 193 0.48 -17.13 -16.91
C ALA A 193 -0.72 -18.10 -17.02
N LYS A 194 -0.43 -19.39 -17.23
CA LYS A 194 -1.43 -20.45 -17.10
C LYS A 194 -1.97 -20.49 -15.64
N PRO A 195 -3.29 -20.64 -15.44
CA PRO A 195 -3.94 -20.54 -14.13
C PRO A 195 -3.57 -21.65 -13.13
N GLU A 196 -2.89 -22.72 -13.56
CA GLU A 196 -2.58 -23.89 -12.74
C GLU A 196 -1.39 -23.74 -11.79
N LEU A 197 -0.64 -22.63 -11.84
CA LEU A 197 0.60 -22.48 -11.06
C LEU A 197 0.51 -21.53 -9.85
N VAL A 198 -0.66 -20.95 -9.57
CA VAL A 198 -0.82 -20.01 -8.43
C VAL A 198 -1.23 -20.73 -7.13
N ASN A 199 -1.54 -22.03 -7.18
CA ASN A 199 -1.82 -22.87 -6.00
C ASN A 199 -0.94 -24.13 -5.99
N LEU A 200 0.36 -23.95 -5.79
CA LEU A 200 1.23 -25.02 -5.32
C LEU A 200 1.80 -24.64 -3.96
N VAL A 201 1.03 -24.93 -2.91
CA VAL A 201 1.66 -25.37 -1.67
C VAL A 201 2.51 -26.57 -2.07
N SER A 202 3.83 -26.45 -1.93
CA SER A 202 4.74 -27.55 -2.27
C SER A 202 4.27 -28.81 -1.53
N LYS A 203 4.01 -29.90 -2.26
CA LYS A 203 3.67 -31.20 -1.66
C LYS A 203 4.76 -31.70 -0.68
N ALA A 204 5.96 -31.13 -0.75
CA ALA A 204 7.05 -31.36 0.18
C ALA A 204 6.78 -30.82 1.60
N GLN A 205 5.99 -29.76 1.77
CA GLN A 205 5.62 -29.23 3.09
C GLN A 205 4.40 -29.92 3.72
N ALA A 206 3.63 -30.69 2.95
CA ALA A 206 2.48 -31.45 3.45
C ALA A 206 2.87 -32.82 4.05
N GLN A 207 4.10 -33.29 3.84
CA GLN A 207 4.57 -34.59 4.35
C GLN A 207 5.42 -34.52 5.63
N ALA A 208 5.71 -33.32 6.16
CA ALA A 208 6.53 -33.17 7.36
C ALA A 208 5.73 -32.47 8.47
N GLY A 209 5.09 -33.28 9.32
CA GLY A 209 4.54 -32.83 10.59
C GLY A 209 3.15 -33.39 10.86
N ARG A 210 3.05 -34.37 11.78
CA ARG A 210 1.76 -34.75 12.37
C ARG A 210 1.17 -33.50 13.05
N VAL A 211 0.19 -32.89 12.42
CA VAL A 211 -0.62 -31.83 13.03
C VAL A 211 -1.71 -32.52 13.85
N ASP A 212 -1.71 -32.27 15.16
CA ASP A 212 -2.76 -32.70 16.08
C ASP A 212 -4.03 -31.86 15.83
N TYR A 213 -5.10 -32.54 15.43
CA TYR A 213 -6.39 -31.92 15.08
C TYR A 213 -7.33 -31.71 16.28
N SER A 214 -6.90 -32.02 17.50
CA SER A 214 -7.75 -31.92 18.71
C SER A 214 -8.03 -30.49 19.21
N ARG A 215 -7.49 -29.43 18.57
CA ARG A 215 -7.60 -28.04 19.05
C ARG A 215 -8.41 -27.07 18.17
N ARG A 216 -9.39 -27.54 17.40
CA ARG A 216 -10.32 -26.63 16.70
C ARG A 216 -11.76 -26.85 17.15
N ASN A 217 -12.15 -26.16 18.22
CA ASN A 217 -13.55 -25.81 18.47
C ASN A 217 -13.96 -24.69 17.51
N ILE A 218 -14.33 -25.05 16.28
CA ILE A 218 -15.09 -24.18 15.38
C ILE A 218 -16.21 -25.02 14.80
N SER A 219 -17.40 -24.90 15.38
CA SER A 219 -18.65 -25.34 14.76
C SER A 219 -19.11 -24.27 13.77
N ILE A 220 -19.31 -24.65 12.52
CA ILE A 220 -20.01 -23.82 11.53
C ILE A 220 -21.47 -24.30 11.52
N GLN A 221 -22.38 -23.44 11.96
CA GLN A 221 -23.77 -23.41 11.51
C GLN A 221 -23.90 -22.23 10.55
#